data_AF-A0A3R9NJJ6-F1
#
_entry.id   AF-A0A3R9NJJ6-F1
#
_cell.length_a   1.000
_cell.length_b   1.000
_cell.length_c   1.000
_cell.angle_alpha   90.00
_cell.angle_beta   90.00
_cell.angle_gamma   90.00
#
_symmetry.space_group_name_H-M   'P 1'
#
loop_
_entity.id
_entity.type
_entity.pdbx_description
1 polymer ?
#
loop_
_entity_poly.entity_id
_entity_poly.type
_entity_poly.pdbx_seq_one_letter_code
_entity_poly.pdbx_strand_id
1 'polypeptide(L)'
;MKTLYLMRHAKSSWSFDGLSDKQRPLNDRGRDDAPLMGQALAKRAITLDLLVASPAVRAMSTAALVAQELEYPSDKIEVVEAIYEATVPDLLAVVRALPDAADSVLLVGHNNTLTEFANLLSPSEIPDMPTAAIVCLKFSTDSWKQVDRANAEYYFFDKPKNQ
;
A
#
# COMPACT_ATOMS: atom_id res chain seq x y z
N MET A 1 -6.00 16.13 9.26
CA MET A 1 -4.78 15.30 9.37
C MET A 1 -4.89 14.18 8.35
N LYS A 2 -3.84 13.91 7.57
CA LYS A 2 -3.84 12.81 6.59
C LYS A 2 -2.97 11.65 7.07
N THR A 3 -3.40 10.41 6.82
CA THR A 3 -2.68 9.19 7.16
C THR A 3 -2.55 8.33 5.92
N LEU A 4 -1.31 8.06 5.52
CA LEU A 4 -0.98 7.25 4.36
C LEU A 4 -0.34 5.94 4.81
N TYR A 5 -0.97 4.84 4.41
CA TYR A 5 -0.41 3.51 4.50
C TYR A 5 0.11 3.11 3.13
N LEU A 6 1.39 2.79 3.04
CA LEU A 6 2.00 2.26 1.82
C LEU A 6 2.29 0.78 2.04
N MET A 7 1.72 -0.07 1.22
CA MET A 7 1.93 -1.52 1.30
C MET A 7 2.46 -2.07 -0.03
N ARG A 8 3.56 -2.80 0.04
CA ARG A 8 4.02 -3.58 -1.12
C ARG A 8 3.11 -4.79 -1.27
N HIS A 9 2.73 -5.13 -2.50
CA HIS A 9 1.97 -6.36 -2.77
C HIS A 9 2.63 -7.60 -2.11
N ALA A 10 1.81 -8.58 -1.73
CA ALA A 10 2.27 -9.84 -1.18
C ALA A 10 2.96 -10.72 -2.24
N LYS A 11 3.61 -11.79 -1.80
CA LYS A 11 4.50 -12.58 -2.67
C LYS A 11 3.75 -13.19 -3.86
N SER A 12 4.24 -12.95 -5.07
CA SER A 12 3.66 -13.45 -6.32
C SER A 12 4.31 -14.74 -6.82
N SER A 13 3.58 -15.46 -7.68
CA SER A 13 4.07 -16.67 -8.34
C SER A 13 4.72 -16.34 -9.69
N TRP A 14 5.68 -17.18 -10.08
CA TRP A 14 6.24 -17.27 -11.43
C TRP A 14 5.93 -18.60 -12.10
N SER A 15 5.20 -19.49 -11.43
CA SER A 15 5.03 -20.90 -11.83
C SER A 15 3.98 -21.14 -12.92
N PHE A 16 3.47 -20.07 -13.54
CA PHE A 16 2.43 -20.15 -14.57
C PHE A 16 3.00 -19.66 -15.89
N ASP A 17 3.28 -20.59 -16.80
CA ASP A 17 3.72 -20.27 -18.15
C ASP A 17 2.62 -19.51 -18.91
N GLY A 18 3.01 -18.49 -19.68
CA GLY A 18 2.11 -17.73 -20.56
C GLY A 18 1.36 -16.55 -19.92
N LEU A 19 1.55 -16.26 -18.62
CA LEU A 19 1.01 -15.05 -18.01
C LEU A 19 1.95 -13.85 -18.20
N SER A 20 1.38 -12.69 -18.53
CA SER A 20 2.10 -11.41 -18.47
C SER A 20 2.43 -11.03 -17.03
N ASP A 21 3.38 -10.11 -16.81
CA ASP A 21 3.73 -9.67 -15.45
C ASP A 21 2.52 -9.17 -14.66
N LYS A 22 1.68 -8.34 -15.30
CA LYS A 22 0.47 -7.76 -14.72
C LYS A 22 -0.54 -8.84 -14.28
N GLN A 23 -0.54 -10.01 -14.92
CA GLN A 23 -1.45 -11.13 -14.63
C GLN A 23 -0.93 -12.09 -13.56
N ARG A 24 0.32 -11.96 -13.11
CA ARG A 24 0.91 -12.88 -12.14
C ARG A 24 0.12 -12.90 -10.83
N PRO A 25 -0.37 -14.07 -10.38
CA PRO A 25 -1.13 -14.18 -9.14
C PRO A 25 -0.20 -14.22 -7.92
N LEU A 26 -0.81 -14.12 -6.73
CA LEU A 26 -0.12 -14.47 -5.48
C LEU A 26 0.28 -15.94 -5.45
N ASN A 27 1.39 -16.27 -4.78
CA ASN A 27 1.70 -17.65 -4.40
C ASN A 27 1.05 -18.00 -3.04
N ASP A 28 1.21 -19.24 -2.57
CA ASP A 28 0.63 -19.68 -1.28
C ASP A 28 1.04 -18.76 -0.14
N ARG A 29 2.35 -18.50 -0.02
CA ARG A 29 2.88 -17.58 0.99
C ARG A 29 2.27 -16.18 0.90
N GLY A 30 2.06 -15.64 -0.31
CA GLY A 30 1.42 -14.35 -0.49
C GLY A 30 -0.04 -14.33 -0.06
N ARG A 31 -0.76 -15.43 -0.27
CA ARG A 31 -2.15 -15.62 0.20
C ARG A 31 -2.23 -15.72 1.71
N ASP A 32 -1.18 -16.22 2.38
CA ASP A 32 -1.10 -16.28 3.85
C ASP A 32 -0.61 -14.95 4.46
N ASP A 33 0.40 -14.32 3.87
CA ASP A 33 1.03 -13.11 4.39
C ASP A 33 0.08 -11.89 4.32
N ALA A 34 -0.74 -11.76 3.27
CA ALA A 34 -1.64 -10.59 3.12
C ALA A 34 -2.71 -10.49 4.23
N PRO A 35 -3.49 -11.55 4.55
CA PRO A 35 -4.43 -11.53 5.67
C PRO A 35 -3.74 -11.28 7.01
N LEU A 36 -2.56 -11.85 7.26
CA LEU A 36 -1.82 -11.61 8.50
C LEU A 36 -1.51 -10.12 8.71
N MET A 37 -1.17 -9.41 7.64
CA MET A 37 -0.94 -7.97 7.68
C MET A 37 -2.24 -7.20 7.86
N GLY A 38 -3.34 -7.61 7.21
CA GLY A 38 -4.68 -7.05 7.47
C GLY A 38 -5.10 -7.18 8.94
N GLN A 39 -4.93 -8.36 9.54
CA GLN A 39 -5.18 -8.61 10.96
C GLN A 39 -4.29 -7.76 11.87
N ALA A 40 -3.03 -7.55 11.48
CA ALA A 40 -2.14 -6.69 12.22
C ALA A 40 -2.59 -5.22 12.20
N LEU A 41 -3.20 -4.75 11.10
CA LEU A 41 -3.83 -3.43 11.03
C LEU A 41 -5.13 -3.37 11.85
N ALA A 42 -5.98 -4.40 11.76
CA ALA A 42 -7.22 -4.50 12.54
C ALA A 42 -6.95 -4.48 14.06
N LYS A 43 -5.89 -5.18 14.52
CA LYS A 43 -5.45 -5.15 15.92
C LYS A 43 -5.00 -3.77 16.41
N ARG A 44 -4.63 -2.88 15.49
CA ARG A 44 -4.31 -1.47 15.77
C ARG A 44 -5.54 -0.56 15.71
N ALA A 45 -6.74 -1.13 15.53
CA ALA A 45 -8.00 -0.42 15.31
C ALA A 45 -7.93 0.59 14.15
N ILE A 46 -7.21 0.24 13.09
CA ILE A 46 -7.09 1.08 11.89
C ILE A 46 -8.35 0.91 11.05
N THR A 47 -8.97 2.03 10.68
CA THR A 47 -10.04 2.11 9.69
C THR A 47 -9.54 2.90 8.47
N LEU A 48 -9.97 2.50 7.28
CA LEU A 48 -9.61 3.15 6.02
C LEU A 48 -10.82 3.88 5.46
N ASP A 49 -10.61 5.10 4.98
CA ASP A 49 -11.62 5.83 4.20
C ASP A 49 -11.54 5.43 2.72
N LEU A 50 -10.34 5.07 2.25
CA LEU A 50 -10.08 4.73 0.87
C LEU A 50 -8.93 3.72 0.76
N LEU A 51 -9.10 2.72 -0.12
CA LEU A 51 -8.09 1.75 -0.48
C LEU A 51 -7.87 1.83 -1.99
N VAL A 52 -6.67 2.24 -2.40
CA VAL A 52 -6.23 2.27 -3.79
C VAL A 52 -5.22 1.16 -4.07
N ALA A 53 -5.32 0.52 -5.22
CA ALA A 53 -4.41 -0.55 -5.61
C ALA A 53 -3.97 -0.43 -7.07
N SER A 54 -2.74 -0.88 -7.33
CA SER A 54 -2.30 -1.11 -8.71
C SER A 54 -3.17 -2.16 -9.40
N PRO A 55 -3.43 -2.02 -10.71
CA PRO A 55 -4.21 -2.97 -11.51
C PRO A 55 -3.56 -4.35 -11.69
N ALA A 56 -2.34 -4.58 -11.21
CA ALA A 56 -1.72 -5.90 -11.25
C ALA A 56 -2.48 -6.89 -10.36
N VAL A 57 -2.69 -8.12 -10.84
CA VAL A 57 -3.48 -9.16 -10.14
C VAL A 57 -2.95 -9.39 -8.72
N ARG A 58 -1.64 -9.44 -8.53
CA ARG A 58 -1.01 -9.58 -7.19
C ARG A 58 -1.32 -8.42 -6.24
N ALA A 59 -1.38 -7.18 -6.74
CA ALA A 59 -1.65 -6.00 -5.92
C ALA A 59 -3.15 -5.96 -5.55
N MET A 60 -4.03 -6.19 -6.52
CA MET A 60 -5.48 -6.31 -6.31
C MET A 60 -5.84 -7.43 -5.33
N SER A 61 -5.22 -8.61 -5.49
CA SER A 61 -5.45 -9.74 -4.58
C SER A 61 -4.96 -9.42 -3.16
N THR A 62 -3.81 -8.75 -3.03
CA THR A 62 -3.29 -8.31 -1.73
C THR A 62 -4.25 -7.33 -1.07
N ALA A 63 -4.71 -6.32 -1.82
CA ALA A 63 -5.67 -5.33 -1.36
C ALA A 63 -6.97 -5.96 -0.89
N ALA A 64 -7.54 -6.89 -1.66
CA ALA A 64 -8.78 -7.58 -1.30
C ALA A 64 -8.64 -8.41 -0.02
N LEU A 65 -7.54 -9.14 0.14
CA LEU A 65 -7.28 -9.95 1.35
C LEU A 65 -7.09 -9.07 2.59
N VAL A 66 -6.42 -7.92 2.46
CA VAL A 66 -6.27 -6.95 3.56
C VAL A 66 -7.59 -6.26 3.88
N ALA A 67 -8.36 -5.88 2.85
CA ALA A 67 -9.67 -5.25 3.01
C ALA A 67 -10.64 -6.13 3.79
N GLN A 68 -10.64 -7.45 3.52
CA GLN A 68 -11.47 -8.41 4.23
C GLN A 68 -11.21 -8.39 5.75
N GLU A 69 -9.95 -8.37 6.18
CA GLU A 69 -9.58 -8.36 7.60
C GLU A 69 -9.84 -7.02 8.29
N LEU A 70 -9.92 -5.93 7.50
CA LEU A 70 -10.29 -4.59 7.96
C LEU A 70 -11.80 -4.32 7.86
N GLU A 71 -12.59 -5.30 7.42
CA GLU A 71 -14.02 -5.14 7.12
C GLU A 71 -14.29 -4.00 6.11
N TYR A 72 -13.31 -3.68 5.26
CA TYR A 72 -13.44 -2.68 4.19
C TYR A 72 -14.16 -3.30 2.98
N PRO A 73 -15.21 -2.66 2.42
CA PRO A 73 -15.97 -3.22 1.30
C PRO A 73 -15.09 -3.42 0.04
N SER A 74 -15.02 -4.66 -0.46
CA SER A 74 -14.14 -4.99 -1.60
C SER A 74 -14.52 -4.28 -2.90
N ASP A 75 -15.79 -3.91 -3.06
CA ASP A 75 -16.31 -3.14 -4.20
C ASP A 75 -15.92 -1.66 -4.16
N LYS A 76 -15.43 -1.17 -3.02
CA LYS A 76 -14.86 0.18 -2.86
C LYS A 76 -13.35 0.24 -3.03
N ILE A 77 -12.70 -0.87 -3.42
CA ILE A 77 -11.28 -0.84 -3.76
C ILE A 77 -11.14 -0.12 -5.10
N GLU A 78 -10.41 1.00 -5.09
CA GLU A 78 -10.17 1.80 -6.29
C GLU A 78 -8.93 1.31 -7.02
N VAL A 79 -9.08 1.01 -8.31
CA VAL A 79 -7.97 0.60 -9.17
C VAL A 79 -7.37 1.82 -9.84
N VAL A 80 -6.09 2.08 -9.57
CA VAL A 80 -5.39 3.24 -10.12
C VAL A 80 -4.28 2.76 -11.04
N GLU A 81 -4.49 2.91 -12.36
CA GLU A 81 -3.55 2.44 -13.38
C GLU A 81 -2.13 3.01 -13.20
N ALA A 82 -2.03 4.27 -12.81
CA ALA A 82 -0.76 4.98 -12.59
C ALA A 82 0.12 4.42 -11.46
N ILE A 83 -0.37 3.46 -10.65
CA ILE A 83 0.45 2.78 -9.63
C ILE A 83 1.27 1.63 -10.24
N TYR A 84 0.85 1.06 -11.38
CA TYR A 84 1.61 0.00 -12.06
C TYR A 84 2.80 0.59 -12.82
N GLU A 85 4.00 0.04 -12.60
CA GLU A 85 5.26 0.55 -13.20
C GLU A 85 5.54 2.04 -12.90
N ALA A 86 4.98 2.55 -11.80
CA ALA A 86 5.11 3.93 -11.38
C ALA A 86 6.55 4.33 -11.07
N THR A 87 6.89 5.58 -11.37
CA THR A 87 8.04 6.28 -10.79
C THR A 87 7.65 6.98 -9.48
N VAL A 88 8.63 7.48 -8.73
CA VAL A 88 8.37 8.22 -7.48
C VAL A 88 7.50 9.48 -7.73
N PRO A 89 7.76 10.30 -8.78
CA PRO A 89 6.86 11.39 -9.16
C PRO A 89 5.42 10.95 -9.47
N ASP A 90 5.23 9.79 -10.11
CA ASP A 90 3.89 9.27 -10.42
C ASP A 90 3.13 8.92 -9.14
N LEU A 91 3.77 8.23 -8.19
CA LEU A 91 3.16 7.92 -6.89
C LEU A 91 2.84 9.20 -6.09
N LEU A 92 3.71 10.21 -6.14
CA LEU A 92 3.44 11.51 -5.53
C LEU A 92 2.23 12.19 -6.16
N ALA A 93 2.11 12.15 -7.49
CA ALA A 93 0.97 12.70 -8.22
C ALA A 93 -0.33 11.95 -7.87
N VAL A 94 -0.30 10.62 -7.79
CA VAL A 94 -1.43 9.79 -7.34
C VAL A 94 -1.86 10.21 -5.93
N VAL A 95 -0.93 10.24 -4.98
CA VAL A 95 -1.25 10.59 -3.58
C VAL A 95 -1.79 12.02 -3.48
N ARG A 96 -1.20 12.99 -4.17
CA ARG A 96 -1.67 14.39 -4.17
C ARG A 96 -3.00 14.62 -4.89
N ALA A 97 -3.47 13.63 -5.66
CA ALA A 97 -4.77 13.67 -6.34
C ALA A 97 -5.89 12.97 -5.54
N LEU A 98 -5.58 12.33 -4.41
CA LEU A 98 -6.57 11.67 -3.55
C LEU A 98 -7.60 12.69 -3.02
N PRO A 99 -8.85 12.26 -2.77
CA PRO A 99 -9.90 13.15 -2.28
C PRO A 99 -9.59 13.59 -0.85
N ASP A 100 -9.67 14.90 -0.59
CA ASP A 100 -9.47 15.46 0.74
C ASP A 100 -10.56 15.03 1.75
N ALA A 101 -11.64 14.36 1.31
CA ALA A 101 -12.62 13.72 2.18
C ALA A 101 -12.12 12.39 2.79
N ALA A 102 -11.09 11.76 2.23
CA ALA A 102 -10.43 10.60 2.82
C ALA A 102 -9.27 11.07 3.70
N ASP A 103 -9.30 10.73 4.98
CA ASP A 103 -8.23 11.04 5.93
C ASP A 103 -7.24 9.89 6.09
N SER A 104 -7.70 8.65 5.89
CA SER A 104 -6.94 7.41 6.06
C SER A 104 -6.94 6.60 4.76
N VAL A 105 -5.80 6.54 4.07
CA VAL A 105 -5.67 5.89 2.75
C VAL A 105 -4.63 4.78 2.76
N LEU A 106 -5.00 3.60 2.28
CA LEU A 106 -4.06 2.52 1.98
C LEU A 106 -3.79 2.44 0.47
N LEU A 107 -2.52 2.54 0.10
CA LEU A 107 -2.04 2.35 -1.27
C LEU A 107 -1.24 1.05 -1.38
N VAL A 108 -1.71 0.14 -2.24
CA VAL A 108 -1.03 -1.14 -2.52
C VAL A 108 -0.29 -1.08 -3.85
N GLY A 109 1.05 -1.14 -3.80
CA GLY A 109 1.95 -0.90 -4.93
C GLY A 109 3.12 -1.88 -5.05
N HIS A 110 4.19 -1.44 -5.73
CA HIS A 110 5.33 -2.27 -6.13
C HIS A 110 6.68 -1.66 -5.72
N ASN A 111 7.64 -2.51 -5.39
CA ASN A 111 9.04 -2.10 -5.21
C ASN A 111 9.79 -2.09 -6.55
N ASN A 112 10.87 -1.33 -6.69
CA ASN A 112 11.56 -0.53 -5.65
C ASN A 112 10.94 0.85 -5.39
N THR A 113 10.15 1.37 -6.33
CA THR A 113 9.56 2.71 -6.27
C THR A 113 8.81 2.99 -4.97
N LEU A 114 8.07 2.03 -4.43
CA LEU A 114 7.31 2.25 -3.20
C LEU A 114 8.20 2.54 -1.99
N THR A 115 9.34 1.85 -1.85
CA THR A 115 10.32 2.13 -0.79
C THR A 115 10.97 3.50 -0.98
N GLU A 116 11.33 3.85 -2.21
CA GLU A 116 11.91 5.16 -2.52
C GLU A 116 10.91 6.29 -2.24
N PHE A 117 9.65 6.09 -2.62
CA PHE A 117 8.56 7.02 -2.35
C PHE A 117 8.26 7.18 -0.85
N ALA A 118 8.27 6.08 -0.09
CA ALA A 118 8.14 6.14 1.37
C ALA A 118 9.29 6.97 1.99
N ASN A 119 10.53 6.79 1.52
CA ASN A 119 11.68 7.57 1.99
C ASN A 119 11.67 9.04 1.56
N LEU A 120 11.05 9.37 0.42
CA LEU A 120 10.83 10.75 0.00
C LEU A 120 9.96 11.50 1.03
N LEU A 121 8.90 10.86 1.52
CA LEU A 121 7.92 11.47 2.43
C LEU A 121 8.27 11.32 3.91
N SER A 122 9.00 10.27 4.29
CA SER A 122 9.23 9.95 5.70
C SER A 122 10.33 10.83 6.32
N PRO A 123 10.14 11.37 7.54
CA PRO A 123 11.21 12.05 8.27
C PRO A 123 12.31 11.07 8.75
N SER A 124 12.05 9.77 8.73
CA SER A 124 12.98 8.70 9.13
C SER A 124 13.25 7.73 7.98
N GLU A 125 14.41 7.09 7.98
CA GLU A 125 14.74 6.07 6.98
C GLU A 125 13.78 4.88 7.08
N ILE A 126 13.19 4.50 5.94
CA ILE A 126 12.37 3.31 5.81
C ILE A 126 13.23 2.24 5.15
N PRO A 127 13.42 1.05 5.77
CA PRO A 127 14.19 -0.03 5.15
C PRO A 127 13.50 -0.53 3.88
N ASP A 128 14.21 -1.35 3.09
CA ASP A 128 13.58 -2.03 1.96
C ASP A 128 12.29 -2.74 2.41
N MET A 129 11.22 -2.53 1.63
CA MET A 129 9.91 -3.09 1.92
C MET A 129 9.81 -4.48 1.29
N PRO A 130 9.98 -5.59 2.04
CA PRO A 130 9.71 -6.91 1.49
C PRO A 130 8.22 -7.05 1.12
N THR A 131 7.86 -8.11 0.40
CA THR A 131 6.46 -8.35 0.01
C THR A 131 5.53 -8.33 1.23
N ALA A 132 4.36 -7.70 1.09
CA ALA A 132 3.41 -7.44 2.17
C ALA A 132 3.89 -6.53 3.32
N ALA A 133 5.09 -5.94 3.24
CA ALA A 133 5.47 -4.91 4.20
C ALA A 133 4.62 -3.65 4.05
N ILE A 134 4.37 -2.99 5.17
CA ILE A 134 3.57 -1.77 5.27
C ILE A 134 4.33 -0.71 6.08
N VAL A 135 4.23 0.53 5.66
CA VAL A 135 4.65 1.70 6.43
C VAL A 135 3.47 2.67 6.57
N CYS A 136 3.34 3.27 7.75
CA CYS A 136 2.36 4.30 8.05
C CYS A 136 3.05 5.64 8.28
N LEU A 137 2.65 6.64 7.51
CA LEU A 137 3.05 8.04 7.67
C LEU A 137 1.81 8.89 7.98
N LYS A 138 1.93 9.80 8.93
CA LYS A 138 0.89 10.79 9.26
C LYS A 138 1.36 12.17 8.84
N PHE A 139 0.46 13.00 8.35
CA PHE A 139 0.76 14.33 7.86
C PHE A 139 -0.10 15.37 8.56
N SER A 140 0.55 16.40 9.10
CA SER A 140 -0.08 17.56 9.73
C SER A 140 -0.65 18.54 8.69
N THR A 141 -1.58 18.03 7.87
CA THR A 141 -2.34 18.79 6.87
C THR A 141 -3.73 18.18 6.69
N ASP A 142 -4.65 18.96 6.13
CA ASP A 142 -6.00 18.53 5.74
C ASP A 142 -6.14 18.35 4.22
N SER A 143 -5.06 18.56 3.44
CA SER A 143 -5.08 18.36 1.99
C SER A 143 -3.97 17.42 1.53
N TRP A 144 -4.34 16.42 0.73
CA TRP A 144 -3.41 15.50 0.10
C TRP A 144 -2.40 16.21 -0.79
N LYS A 145 -2.79 17.33 -1.40
CA LYS A 145 -1.88 18.17 -2.22
C LYS A 145 -0.69 18.71 -1.44
N GLN A 146 -0.81 18.84 -0.12
CA GLN A 146 0.18 19.43 0.76
C GLN A 146 1.04 18.39 1.50
N VAL A 147 0.85 17.09 1.26
CA VAL A 147 1.71 16.07 1.87
C VAL A 147 3.16 16.26 1.42
N ASP A 148 4.04 16.31 2.39
CA ASP A 148 5.46 16.54 2.22
C ASP A 148 6.23 15.98 3.42
N ARG A 149 7.54 15.79 3.27
CA ARG A 149 8.41 15.38 4.38
C ARG A 149 8.38 16.35 5.55
N ALA A 150 8.26 17.65 5.28
CA ALA A 150 8.28 18.69 6.31
C ALA A 150 7.10 18.64 7.29
N ASN A 151 5.97 18.04 6.89
CA ASN A 151 4.79 17.89 7.74
C ASN A 151 4.47 16.42 8.07
N ALA A 152 5.39 15.51 7.78
CA ALA A 152 5.25 14.08 8.01
C ALA A 152 5.77 13.64 9.38
N GLU A 153 5.07 12.67 9.97
CA GLU A 153 5.46 11.90 11.15
C GLU A 153 5.51 10.41 10.75
N TYR A 154 6.61 9.75 11.06
CA TYR A 154 6.70 8.29 10.95
C TYR A 154 5.93 7.64 12.11
N TYR A 155 4.97 6.76 11.79
CA TYR A 155 4.15 6.12 12.82
C TYR A 155 4.56 4.65 13.07
N PHE A 156 4.60 3.82 12.04
CA PHE A 156 5.16 2.46 12.15
C PHE A 156 5.60 1.89 10.79
N PHE A 157 6.42 0.85 10.86
CA PHE A 157 6.74 -0.08 9.80
C PHE A 157 6.46 -1.50 10.32
N ASP A 158 5.82 -2.34 9.51
CA ASP A 158 5.52 -3.72 9.87
C ASP A 158 5.69 -4.63 8.65
N LYS A 159 6.02 -5.90 8.88
CA LYS A 159 6.24 -6.90 7.83
C LYS A 159 5.90 -8.30 8.34
N PRO A 160 5.60 -9.27 7.45
CA PRO A 160 5.41 -10.65 7.89
C PRO A 160 6.63 -11.18 8.63
N LYS A 161 6.40 -11.89 9.74
CA LYS A 161 7.47 -12.35 10.66
C LYS A 161 8.42 -13.38 10.05
N ASN A 162 8.02 -14.05 8.97
CA ASN A 162 8.77 -15.15 8.35
C ASN A 162 9.48 -14.74 7.05
N GLN A 163 9.70 -13.44 6.80
CA GLN A 163 10.47 -12.92 5.65
C GLN A 163 11.95 -13.21 5.82
#